data_AF-A0A316J464-F1
#
_entry.id   AF-A0A316J464-F1
#
_cell.length_a   1.000
_cell.length_b   1.000
_cell.length_c   1.000
_cell.angle_alpha   90.00
_cell.angle_beta   90.00
_cell.angle_gamma   90.00
#
_symmetry.space_group_name_H-M   'P 1'
#
loop_
_entity.id
_entity.type
_entity.pdbx_description
1 polymer ?
#
loop_
_entity_poly.entity_id
_entity_poly.type
_entity_poly.pdbx_seq_one_letter_code
_entity_poly.pdbx_strand_id
1 'polypeptide(L)'
;MKRTIRYLASAVFVLFTSAAFAQTTPSDDAQTPAISTSGENNPQAPVPGENSFTEDQARERITDAGFTDVTNLQLDDEGIWNADAAQNGQPVKVLLDFQGNVTTK
;
A
#
# COMPACT_ATOMS: atom_id res chain seq x y z
N MET A 1 87.21 6.57 -10.12
CA MET A 1 86.27 5.56 -9.54
C MET A 1 84.91 5.75 -10.20
N LYS A 2 84.34 4.66 -10.72
CA LYS A 2 83.11 4.59 -11.52
C LYS A 2 81.89 4.73 -10.60
N ARG A 3 80.95 5.65 -10.85
CA ARG A 3 79.49 5.55 -10.50
C ARG A 3 78.67 6.57 -11.34
N THR A 4 78.25 6.23 -12.55
CA THR A 4 76.89 5.76 -12.93
C THR A 4 75.78 6.80 -12.78
N ILE A 5 75.32 7.31 -13.93
CA ILE A 5 74.20 8.25 -14.12
C ILE A 5 72.88 7.54 -13.78
N ARG A 6 72.06 8.16 -12.94
CA ARG A 6 70.75 7.63 -12.51
C ARG A 6 69.69 8.01 -13.54
N TYR A 7 69.10 7.01 -14.17
CA TYR A 7 67.96 7.17 -15.06
C TYR A 7 66.73 7.64 -14.26
N LEU A 8 66.23 8.80 -14.65
CA LEU A 8 64.83 9.21 -14.47
C LEU A 8 63.97 8.35 -15.39
N ALA A 9 62.93 7.71 -14.86
CA ALA A 9 61.62 7.63 -15.51
C ALA A 9 60.71 6.66 -14.74
N SER A 10 59.78 7.26 -13.98
CA SER A 10 58.38 6.86 -13.85
C SER A 10 58.06 5.37 -13.72
N ALA A 11 57.77 4.98 -12.47
CA ALA A 11 56.81 3.93 -12.18
C ALA A 11 55.45 4.30 -12.78
N VAL A 12 54.83 3.39 -13.54
CA VAL A 12 53.38 3.43 -13.77
C VAL A 12 52.80 2.06 -13.47
N PHE A 13 51.84 2.14 -12.57
CA PHE A 13 51.17 1.10 -11.80
C PHE A 13 50.07 0.49 -12.66
N VAL A 14 50.01 -0.85 -12.73
CA VAL A 14 48.84 -1.55 -13.27
C VAL A 14 47.76 -1.55 -12.19
N LEU A 15 46.63 -0.92 -12.47
CA LEU A 15 45.38 -1.23 -11.77
C LEU A 15 44.22 -1.19 -12.76
N PHE A 16 43.72 -2.37 -13.08
CA PHE A 16 42.36 -2.56 -13.55
C PHE A 16 41.42 -2.21 -12.38
N THR A 17 40.59 -1.17 -12.53
CA THR A 17 39.45 -0.94 -11.65
C THR A 17 38.18 -1.30 -12.41
N SER A 18 37.58 -2.40 -11.99
CA SER A 18 36.23 -2.83 -12.37
C SER A 18 35.22 -1.72 -12.08
N ALA A 19 34.30 -1.49 -13.02
CA ALA A 19 33.15 -0.62 -12.84
C ALA A 19 32.31 -1.12 -11.65
N ALA A 20 32.21 -0.31 -10.60
CA ALA A 20 31.20 -0.46 -9.58
C ALA A 20 30.09 0.55 -9.89
N PHE A 21 29.03 0.11 -10.55
CA PHE A 21 27.76 0.82 -10.49
C PHE A 21 27.30 0.74 -9.03
N ALA A 22 27.25 1.88 -8.35
CA ALA A 22 26.63 1.98 -7.04
C ALA A 22 25.14 1.66 -7.21
N GLN A 23 24.76 0.42 -6.91
CA GLN A 23 23.36 0.03 -6.78
C GLN A 23 22.83 0.71 -5.53
N THR A 24 22.12 1.83 -5.71
CA THR A 24 21.26 2.38 -4.66
C THR A 24 20.18 1.35 -4.41
N THR A 25 20.37 0.55 -3.35
CA THR A 25 19.30 -0.22 -2.73
C THR A 25 18.18 0.75 -2.37
N PRO A 26 16.96 0.57 -2.88
CA PRO A 26 15.80 1.25 -2.29
C PRO A 26 15.76 0.83 -0.82
N SER A 27 15.78 1.80 0.10
CA SER A 27 15.42 1.52 1.48
C SER A 27 14.00 0.97 1.49
N ASP A 28 13.82 -0.18 2.13
CA ASP A 28 12.53 -0.72 2.58
C ASP A 28 12.00 0.15 3.75
N ASP A 29 11.98 1.47 3.54
CA ASP A 29 11.14 2.35 4.31
C ASP A 29 9.74 2.02 3.82
N ALA A 30 8.92 1.44 4.69
CA ALA A 30 7.54 1.08 4.40
C ALA A 30 6.78 2.35 4.00
N GLN A 31 6.86 2.70 2.71
CA GLN A 31 5.94 3.57 2.04
C GLN A 31 4.64 2.79 2.02
N THR A 32 3.82 2.92 3.07
CA THR A 32 2.39 2.69 2.93
C THR A 32 1.99 3.50 1.70
N PRO A 33 1.67 2.86 0.56
CA PRO A 33 1.26 3.63 -0.60
C PRO A 33 0.03 4.41 -0.14
N ALA A 34 0.10 5.73 -0.25
CA ALA A 34 -1.08 6.56 -0.13
C ALA A 34 -1.95 6.23 -1.35
N ILE A 35 -2.71 5.14 -1.27
CA ILE A 35 -3.76 4.82 -2.22
C ILE A 35 -4.94 5.73 -1.86
N SER A 36 -4.84 6.99 -2.27
CA SER A 36 -5.99 7.85 -2.43
C SER A 36 -6.67 7.50 -3.76
N THR A 37 -7.13 6.25 -3.92
CA THR A 37 -8.13 5.93 -4.96
C THR A 37 -9.48 6.34 -4.42
N SER A 38 -9.68 7.65 -4.28
CA SER A 38 -10.99 8.22 -4.02
C SER A 38 -11.90 7.88 -5.20
N GLY A 39 -12.73 6.85 -5.05
CA GLY A 39 -13.87 6.58 -5.93
C GLY A 39 -13.71 5.49 -7.00
N GLU A 40 -12.58 4.79 -7.07
CA GLU A 40 -12.46 3.62 -7.95
C GLU A 40 -12.76 2.34 -7.16
N ASN A 41 -13.73 1.55 -7.64
CA ASN A 41 -14.06 0.24 -7.08
C ASN A 41 -12.82 -0.65 -7.17
N ASN A 42 -12.13 -0.84 -6.05
CA ASN A 42 -10.99 -1.74 -5.99
C ASN A 42 -11.47 -3.17 -6.27
N PRO A 43 -11.04 -3.83 -7.37
CA PRO A 43 -11.50 -5.18 -7.71
C PRO A 43 -11.06 -6.24 -6.71
N GLN A 44 -10.13 -5.90 -5.80
CA GLN A 44 -9.68 -6.77 -4.72
C GLN A 44 -10.40 -6.52 -3.39
N ALA A 45 -11.36 -5.57 -3.34
CA ALA A 45 -12.16 -5.32 -2.14
C ALA A 45 -13.20 -6.44 -1.90
N PRO A 46 -13.59 -6.70 -0.64
CA PRO A 46 -13.07 -6.09 0.58
C PRO A 46 -11.70 -6.65 0.97
N VAL A 47 -10.83 -5.79 1.50
CA VAL A 47 -9.49 -6.19 1.98
C VAL A 47 -9.49 -6.31 3.50
N PRO A 48 -9.10 -7.46 4.09
CA PRO A 48 -8.92 -7.60 5.54
C PRO A 48 -7.88 -6.63 6.10
N GLY A 49 -8.09 -6.13 7.33
CA GLY A 49 -7.14 -5.25 8.01
C GLY A 49 -7.73 -4.57 9.24
N GLU A 50 -6.87 -4.07 10.14
CA GLU A 50 -7.33 -3.40 11.36
C GLU A 50 -8.18 -2.17 11.02
N ASN A 51 -9.44 -2.20 11.42
CA ASN A 51 -10.42 -1.18 11.09
C ASN A 51 -10.54 -0.18 12.24
N SER A 52 -10.40 1.10 11.91
CA SER A 52 -10.53 2.20 12.89
C SER A 52 -11.84 2.96 12.78
N PHE A 53 -12.73 2.59 11.87
CA PHE A 53 -14.06 3.19 11.80
C PHE A 53 -14.90 2.78 13.00
N THR A 54 -15.58 3.75 13.59
CA THR A 54 -16.68 3.48 14.51
C THR A 54 -17.90 2.97 13.74
N GLU A 55 -18.85 2.35 14.45
CA GLU A 55 -20.11 1.91 13.85
C GLU A 55 -20.84 3.06 13.15
N ASP A 56 -20.84 4.26 13.74
CA ASP A 56 -21.48 5.44 13.14
C ASP A 56 -20.79 5.89 11.85
N GLN A 57 -19.46 5.87 11.82
CA GLN A 57 -18.68 6.19 10.61
C GLN A 57 -18.90 5.14 9.51
N ALA A 58 -18.97 3.87 9.89
CA ALA A 58 -19.26 2.79 8.96
C ALA A 58 -20.66 2.93 8.37
N ARG A 59 -21.66 3.24 9.20
CA ARG A 59 -23.03 3.51 8.78
C ARG A 59 -23.11 4.68 7.81
N GLU A 60 -22.52 5.83 8.15
CA GLU A 60 -22.47 7.03 7.30
C GLU A 60 -21.92 6.68 5.91
N ARG A 61 -20.81 5.95 5.88
CA ARG A 61 -20.15 5.56 4.64
C ARG A 61 -20.96 4.59 3.78
N ILE A 62 -21.66 3.65 4.41
CA ILE A 62 -22.60 2.75 3.72
C ILE A 62 -23.78 3.55 3.17
N THR A 63 -24.34 4.49 3.92
CA THR A 63 -25.44 5.33 3.44
C THR A 63 -25.02 6.27 2.30
N ASP A 64 -23.81 6.84 2.37
CA ASP A 64 -23.24 7.69 1.32
C ASP A 64 -22.96 6.91 0.02
N ALA A 65 -22.70 5.61 0.13
CA ALA A 65 -22.59 4.70 -1.01
C ALA A 65 -23.96 4.33 -1.66
N GLY A 66 -25.07 4.89 -1.15
CA GLY A 66 -26.40 4.74 -1.72
C GLY A 66 -27.21 3.55 -1.21
N PHE A 67 -26.78 2.93 -0.10
CA PHE A 67 -27.53 1.87 0.57
C PHE A 67 -28.51 2.47 1.58
N THR A 68 -29.69 1.86 1.69
CA THR A 68 -30.74 2.24 2.66
C THR A 68 -30.97 1.11 3.66
N ASP A 69 -31.79 1.36 4.69
CA ASP A 69 -32.22 0.33 5.65
C ASP A 69 -31.07 -0.45 6.30
N VAL A 70 -29.95 0.24 6.59
CA VAL A 70 -28.74 -0.35 7.17
C VAL A 70 -29.02 -0.87 8.58
N THR A 71 -28.93 -2.19 8.73
CA THR A 71 -29.19 -2.93 9.98
C THR A 71 -28.09 -3.96 10.19
N ASN A 72 -28.04 -4.52 11.41
CA ASN A 72 -27.12 -5.61 11.76
C ASN A 72 -25.63 -5.27 11.51
N LEU A 73 -25.26 -3.99 11.62
CA LEU A 73 -23.92 -3.47 11.34
C LEU A 73 -22.93 -3.94 12.41
N GLN A 74 -21.96 -4.77 12.03
CA GLN A 74 -20.98 -5.39 12.94
C GLN A 74 -19.60 -5.47 12.30
N LEU A 75 -18.56 -5.20 13.08
CA LEU A 75 -17.18 -5.45 12.69
C LEU A 75 -16.85 -6.93 12.94
N ASP A 76 -16.32 -7.61 11.94
CA ASP A 76 -15.87 -9.00 12.07
C ASP A 76 -14.39 -9.12 12.49
N ASP A 77 -13.94 -10.36 12.70
CA ASP A 77 -12.57 -10.68 13.11
C ASP A 77 -11.52 -10.35 12.02
N GLU A 78 -11.94 -10.13 10.77
CA GLU A 78 -11.08 -9.72 9.65
C GLU A 78 -10.98 -8.19 9.52
N GLY A 79 -11.70 -7.46 10.38
CA GLY A 79 -11.78 -6.00 10.35
C GLY A 79 -12.68 -5.47 9.23
N ILE A 80 -13.64 -6.27 8.77
CA ILE A 80 -14.63 -5.87 7.77
C ILE A 80 -15.96 -5.60 8.47
N TRP A 81 -16.51 -4.42 8.24
CA TRP A 81 -17.87 -4.09 8.66
C TRP A 81 -18.88 -4.81 7.77
N ASN A 82 -19.74 -5.61 8.38
CA ASN A 82 -20.82 -6.34 7.73
C ASN A 82 -22.15 -5.70 8.09
N ALA A 83 -23.04 -5.48 7.12
CA ALA A 83 -24.39 -5.00 7.35
C ALA A 83 -25.41 -5.67 6.43
N ASP A 84 -26.65 -5.71 6.89
CA ASP A 84 -27.81 -5.96 6.05
C ASP A 84 -28.37 -4.60 5.62
N ALA A 85 -28.59 -4.39 4.32
CA ALA A 85 -29.08 -3.12 3.78
C ALA A 85 -29.97 -3.36 2.56
N ALA A 86 -30.49 -2.29 1.97
CA ALA A 86 -31.20 -2.32 0.71
C ALA A 86 -30.47 -1.48 -0.36
N GLN A 87 -30.40 -2.02 -1.58
CA GLN A 87 -29.95 -1.29 -2.76
C GLN A 87 -31.04 -1.37 -3.82
N ASN A 88 -31.54 -0.23 -4.29
CA ASN A 88 -32.69 -0.17 -5.21
C ASN A 88 -33.92 -0.97 -4.73
N GLY A 89 -34.16 -0.97 -3.40
CA GLY A 89 -35.26 -1.70 -2.76
C GLY A 89 -35.08 -3.22 -2.67
N GLN A 90 -33.91 -3.76 -3.07
CA GLN A 90 -33.57 -5.17 -2.89
C GLN A 90 -32.67 -5.35 -1.66
N PRO A 91 -32.96 -6.32 -0.78
CA PRO A 91 -32.10 -6.61 0.36
C PRO A 91 -30.75 -7.18 -0.12
N VAL A 92 -29.66 -6.62 0.38
CA VAL A 92 -28.29 -7.01 0.06
C VAL A 92 -27.44 -7.04 1.32
N LYS A 93 -26.40 -7.87 1.32
CA LYS A 93 -25.35 -7.79 2.33
C LYS A 93 -24.28 -6.82 1.88
N VAL A 94 -23.92 -5.90 2.74
CA VAL A 94 -22.92 -4.87 2.50
C VAL A 94 -21.68 -5.16 3.33
N LEU A 95 -20.52 -5.00 2.70
CA LEU A 95 -19.20 -5.16 3.30
C LEU A 95 -18.45 -3.84 3.15
N LEU A 96 -17.87 -3.37 4.25
CA LEU A 96 -17.03 -2.17 4.30
C LEU A 96 -15.66 -2.52 4.89
N ASP A 97 -14.60 -2.35 4.11
CA ASP A 97 -13.23 -2.64 4.55
C ASP A 97 -12.56 -1.46 5.27
N PHE A 98 -11.35 -1.70 5.82
CA PHE A 98 -10.57 -0.68 6.54
C PHE A 98 -10.11 0.49 5.66
N GLN A 99 -10.11 0.32 4.33
CA GLN A 99 -9.77 1.37 3.37
C GLN A 99 -10.99 2.22 3.01
N GLY A 100 -12.18 1.81 3.46
CA GLY A 100 -13.41 2.52 3.21
C GLY A 100 -14.11 2.11 1.92
N ASN A 101 -13.76 0.97 1.31
CA ASN A 101 -14.44 0.43 0.14
C ASN A 101 -15.74 -0.24 0.57
N VAL A 102 -16.84 0.08 -0.13
CA VAL A 102 -18.15 -0.54 0.11
C VAL A 102 -18.48 -1.49 -1.04
N THR A 103 -18.75 -2.76 -0.72
CA THR A 103 -19.08 -3.82 -1.69
C THR A 103 -20.31 -4.60 -1.24
N THR A 104 -20.90 -5.38 -2.15
CA THR A 104 -22.04 -6.25 -1.85
C THR A 104 -21.69 -7.72 -2.06
N LYS A 105 -22.38 -8.61 -1.36
CA LYS A 105 -22.27 -10.07 -1.48
C LYS A 105 -23.57 -10.68 -2.00
#